data_AF-A0A949E945-F1
#
_entry.id   AF-A0A949E945-F1
#
_cell.length_a   1.000
_cell.length_b   1.000
_cell.length_c   1.000
_cell.angle_alpha   90.00
_cell.angle_beta   90.00
_cell.angle_gamma   90.00
#
_symmetry.space_group_name_H-M   'P 1'
#
loop_
_entity.id
_entity.type
_entity.pdbx_description
1 polymer ?
#
loop_
_entity_poly.entity_id
_entity_poly.type
_entity_poly.pdbx_seq_one_letter_code
_entity_poly.pdbx_strand_id
1 'polypeptide(L)'
;MLKINPRTTILIIITALIAIVIILAGQCYIFYKDIQTQKDLNRIYQYNEKILNFTKLFITKVIRAKEDVSFEDRLQLENAVREINNKAIFDQWQKFTEAKSEAQAQEDVKILLDLLVNKITR
;
A
#
# COMPACT_ATOMS: atom_id res chain seq x y z
N MET A 1 -60.05 7.27 -16.54
CA MET A 1 -59.01 7.13 -17.59
C MET A 1 -58.59 8.53 -18.03
N LEU A 2 -57.40 8.99 -17.65
CA LEU A 2 -56.87 10.28 -18.13
C LEU A 2 -56.54 10.14 -19.63
N LYS A 3 -57.19 10.95 -20.48
CA LYS A 3 -56.90 11.03 -21.91
C LYS A 3 -55.66 11.92 -22.08
N ILE A 4 -54.47 11.33 -21.91
CA ILE A 4 -53.21 12.07 -21.96
C ILE A 4 -52.93 12.46 -23.42
N ASN A 5 -52.68 13.75 -23.66
CA ASN A 5 -52.38 14.28 -24.99
C ASN A 5 -50.99 13.76 -25.43
N PRO A 6 -50.81 13.30 -26.68
CA PRO A 6 -49.53 12.78 -27.16
C PRO A 6 -48.34 13.72 -26.90
N ARG A 7 -48.55 15.04 -26.96
CA ARG A 7 -47.50 16.03 -26.64
C ARG A 7 -47.07 16.00 -25.17
N THR A 8 -48.02 15.79 -24.25
CA THR A 8 -47.76 15.70 -22.81
C THR A 8 -47.05 14.38 -22.47
N THR A 9 -47.41 13.28 -23.13
CA THR A 9 -46.71 11.98 -22.97
C THR A 9 -45.25 12.09 -23.40
N ILE A 10 -44.97 12.75 -24.53
CA ILE A 10 -43.59 12.97 -25.01
C ILE A 10 -42.80 13.80 -24.00
N LEU A 11 -43.39 14.87 -23.46
CA LEU A 11 -42.71 15.72 -22.48
C LEU A 11 -42.33 14.94 -21.21
N ILE A 12 -43.26 14.11 -20.70
CA ILE A 12 -43.02 13.26 -19.53
C ILE A 12 -41.86 12.28 -19.79
N ILE A 13 -41.82 11.67 -20.97
CA ILE A 13 -40.74 10.74 -21.35
C ILE A 13 -39.39 11.47 -21.39
N ILE A 14 -39.34 12.67 -21.99
CA ILE A 14 -38.10 13.47 -22.05
C ILE A 14 -37.62 13.83 -20.64
N THR A 15 -38.52 14.30 -19.77
CA THR A 15 -38.17 14.63 -18.39
C THR A 15 -37.68 13.40 -17.62
N ALA A 16 -38.32 12.24 -17.80
CA ALA A 16 -37.89 10.99 -17.18
C ALA A 16 -36.50 10.56 -17.67
N LEU A 17 -36.21 10.71 -18.98
CA LEU A 17 -34.91 10.41 -19.55
C LEU A 17 -33.81 11.32 -18.98
N ILE A 18 -34.08 12.61 -18.84
CA ILE A 18 -33.12 13.57 -18.24
C ILE A 18 -32.86 13.19 -16.78
N ALA A 19 -33.89 12.84 -16.02
CA ALA A 19 -33.73 12.43 -14.63
C ALA A 19 -32.85 11.17 -14.50
N ILE A 20 -33.04 10.18 -15.39
CA ILE A 20 -32.22 8.97 -15.43
C ILE A 20 -30.75 9.31 -15.71
N VAL A 21 -30.47 10.17 -16.69
CA VAL A 21 -29.09 10.58 -17.02
C VAL A 21 -28.42 11.26 -15.83
N ILE A 22 -29.12 12.14 -15.12
CA ILE A 22 -28.59 12.83 -13.94
C ILE A 22 -28.29 11.82 -12.81
N ILE A 23 -29.20 10.88 -12.56
CA ILE A 23 -28.99 9.83 -11.54
C ILE A 23 -27.79 8.96 -11.89
N LEU A 24 -27.68 8.52 -13.14
CA LEU A 24 -26.55 7.71 -13.61
C LEU A 24 -25.22 8.46 -13.51
N ALA A 25 -25.19 9.75 -13.90
CA ALA A 25 -24.00 10.58 -13.77
C ALA A 25 -23.56 10.71 -12.29
N GLY A 26 -24.51 10.89 -11.38
CA GLY A 26 -24.25 10.91 -9.94
C GLY A 26 -23.67 9.59 -9.42
N GLN A 27 -24.25 8.45 -9.80
CA GLN A 27 -23.74 7.13 -9.42
C GLN A 27 -22.33 6.87 -9.96
N CYS A 28 -22.06 7.21 -11.22
CA CYS A 28 -20.73 7.10 -11.82
C CYS A 28 -19.69 7.93 -11.06
N TYR A 29 -20.04 9.14 -10.63
CA TYR A 29 -19.13 10.00 -9.85
C TYR A 29 -18.81 9.40 -8.47
N ILE A 30 -19.83 8.90 -7.75
CA ILE A 30 -19.64 8.24 -6.45
C ILE A 30 -18.75 7.00 -6.61
N PHE A 31 -19.04 6.17 -7.60
CA PHE A 31 -18.27 4.94 -7.87
C PHE A 31 -16.81 5.24 -8.26
N TYR A 32 -16.57 6.26 -9.07
CA TYR A 32 -15.22 6.70 -9.42
C TYR A 32 -14.43 7.12 -8.19
N LYS A 33 -15.04 7.90 -7.29
CA LYS A 33 -14.41 8.33 -6.04
C LYS A 33 -14.08 7.13 -5.13
N ASP A 34 -15.00 6.19 -5.01
CA ASP A 34 -14.82 4.99 -4.19
C ASP A 34 -13.66 4.12 -4.70
N ILE A 35 -13.56 3.92 -6.02
CA ILE A 35 -12.42 3.22 -6.64
C ILE A 35 -11.09 3.88 -6.29
N GLN A 36 -11.02 5.22 -6.31
CA GLN A 36 -9.77 5.91 -5.99
C GLN A 36 -9.39 5.73 -4.53
N THR A 37 -10.35 5.86 -3.61
CA THR A 37 -10.11 5.61 -2.18
C THR A 37 -9.63 4.17 -1.95
N GLN A 38 -10.25 3.18 -2.62
CA GLN A 38 -9.83 1.78 -2.50
C GLN A 38 -8.43 1.54 -3.08
N LYS A 39 -8.08 2.21 -4.18
CA LYS A 39 -6.72 2.13 -4.76
C LYS A 39 -5.67 2.70 -3.81
N ASP A 40 -5.96 3.82 -3.17
CA ASP A 40 -5.04 4.44 -2.21
C ASP A 40 -4.88 3.58 -0.95
N LEU A 41 -5.98 3.03 -0.42
CA LEU A 41 -5.93 2.05 0.67
C LEU A 41 -5.12 0.81 0.26
N ASN A 42 -5.37 0.25 -0.92
CA ASN A 42 -4.63 -0.91 -1.40
C ASN A 42 -3.13 -0.63 -1.56
N ARG A 43 -2.75 0.57 -2.01
CA ARG A 43 -1.33 0.99 -2.05
C ARG A 43 -0.71 1.02 -0.66
N ILE A 44 -1.42 1.53 0.35
CA ILE A 44 -0.97 1.54 1.74
C ILE A 44 -0.84 0.10 2.26
N TYR A 45 -1.82 -0.77 2.00
CA TYR A 45 -1.75 -2.18 2.39
C TYR A 45 -0.56 -2.90 1.76
N GLN A 46 -0.35 -2.76 0.45
CA GLN A 46 0.79 -3.36 -0.25
C GLN A 46 2.12 -2.84 0.26
N TYR A 47 2.19 -1.55 0.60
CA TYR A 47 3.38 -0.95 1.19
C TYR A 47 3.69 -1.54 2.57
N ASN A 48 2.68 -1.62 3.44
CA ASN A 48 2.82 -2.20 4.78
C ASN A 48 3.14 -3.69 4.74
N GLU A 49 2.55 -4.43 3.80
CA GLU A 49 2.83 -5.86 3.58
C GLU A 49 4.30 -6.08 3.21
N LYS A 50 4.88 -5.24 2.34
CA LYS A 50 6.31 -5.30 2.01
C LYS A 50 7.20 -5.07 3.22
N ILE A 51 6.89 -4.07 4.05
CA ILE A 51 7.64 -3.81 5.30
C ILE A 51 7.53 -5.01 6.23
N LEU A 52 6.34 -5.57 6.42
CA LEU A 52 6.12 -6.74 7.27
C LEU A 52 6.86 -7.97 6.76
N ASN A 53 6.84 -8.22 5.45
CA ASN A 53 7.54 -9.33 4.82
C ASN A 53 9.06 -9.22 5.01
N PHE A 54 9.64 -8.05 4.75
CA PHE A 54 11.05 -7.80 5.04
C PHE A 54 11.36 -7.96 6.53
N THR A 55 10.55 -7.38 7.42
CA THR A 55 10.74 -7.46 8.87
C THR A 55 10.74 -8.91 9.35
N LYS A 56 9.80 -9.72 8.86
CA LYS A 56 9.71 -11.16 9.17
C LYS A 56 10.94 -11.90 8.67
N LEU A 57 11.38 -11.62 7.44
CA LEU A 57 12.57 -12.24 6.85
C LEU A 57 13.82 -11.87 7.66
N PHE A 58 14.00 -10.58 7.96
CA PHE A 58 15.10 -10.04 8.75
C PHE A 58 15.18 -10.67 10.14
N ILE A 59 14.06 -10.73 10.86
CA ILE A 59 14.02 -11.39 12.18
C ILE A 59 14.39 -12.87 12.06
N THR A 60 13.86 -13.57 11.06
CA THR A 60 14.03 -15.03 10.93
C THR A 60 15.44 -15.41 10.47
N LYS A 61 15.98 -14.66 9.50
CA LYS A 61 17.22 -14.99 8.79
C LYS A 61 18.46 -14.26 9.31
N VAL A 62 18.28 -13.20 10.10
CA VAL A 62 19.38 -12.42 10.69
C VAL A 62 19.34 -12.48 12.20
N ILE A 63 18.27 -11.98 12.83
CA ILE A 63 18.22 -11.85 14.30
C ILE A 63 18.17 -13.20 15.01
N ARG A 64 17.39 -14.14 14.49
CA ARG A 64 17.21 -15.49 15.08
C ARG A 64 18.14 -16.54 14.48
N ALA A 65 18.99 -16.15 13.53
CA ALA A 65 19.90 -17.09 12.88
C ALA A 65 20.90 -17.63 13.90
N LYS A 66 21.13 -18.95 13.86
CA LYS A 66 22.15 -19.63 14.67
C LYS A 66 23.47 -19.79 13.93
N GLU A 67 23.44 -19.57 12.62
CA GLU A 67 24.54 -19.72 11.69
C GLU A 67 24.66 -18.42 10.89
N ASP A 68 25.77 -18.27 10.17
CA ASP A 68 25.98 -17.12 9.32
C ASP A 68 24.93 -17.02 8.21
N VAL A 69 24.53 -15.78 7.91
CA VAL A 69 23.56 -15.50 6.86
C VAL A 69 24.13 -15.90 5.50
N SER A 70 23.50 -16.89 4.86
CA SER A 70 23.91 -17.42 3.56
C SER A 70 23.82 -16.35 2.45
N PHE A 71 24.54 -16.55 1.34
CA PHE A 71 24.48 -15.64 0.20
C PHE A 71 23.04 -15.50 -0.35
N GLU A 72 22.31 -16.60 -0.43
CA GLU A 72 20.92 -16.62 -0.87
C GLU A 72 20.02 -15.82 0.08
N ASP A 73 20.17 -16.01 1.40
CA ASP A 73 19.40 -15.25 2.38
C ASP A 73 19.73 -13.74 2.31
N ARG A 74 21.01 -13.38 2.09
CA ARG A 74 21.43 -11.98 1.87
C ARG A 74 20.78 -11.37 0.64
N LEU A 75 20.76 -12.11 -0.47
CA LEU A 75 20.13 -11.65 -1.72
C LEU A 75 18.63 -11.45 -1.54
N GLN A 76 17.96 -12.38 -0.84
CA GLN A 76 16.54 -12.26 -0.52
C GLN A 76 16.24 -11.03 0.35
N LEU A 77 17.06 -10.77 1.38
CA LEU A 77 16.95 -9.59 2.24
C LEU A 77 17.15 -8.30 1.46
N GLU A 78 18.18 -8.24 0.61
CA GLU A 78 18.49 -7.08 -0.22
C GLU A 78 17.38 -6.77 -1.23
N ASN A 79 16.82 -7.79 -1.85
CA ASN A 79 15.67 -7.62 -2.75
C ASN A 79 14.44 -7.16 -1.97
N ALA A 80 14.13 -7.80 -0.85
CA ALA A 80 12.97 -7.47 -0.03
C ALA A 80 13.03 -6.02 0.49
N VAL A 81 14.19 -5.54 0.95
CA VAL A 81 14.33 -4.15 1.41
C VAL A 81 14.22 -3.14 0.25
N ARG A 82 14.75 -3.48 -0.94
CA ARG A 82 14.61 -2.64 -2.14
C ARG A 82 13.16 -2.54 -2.61
N GLU A 83 12.41 -3.64 -2.52
CA GLU A 83 11.00 -3.69 -2.92
C GLU A 83 10.08 -2.79 -2.08
N ILE A 84 10.47 -2.49 -0.84
CA ILE A 84 9.78 -1.50 0.01
C ILE A 84 9.79 -0.12 -0.64
N ASN A 85 10.82 0.20 -1.44
CA ASN A 85 10.98 1.50 -2.10
C ASN A 85 10.99 2.67 -1.10
N ASN A 86 11.62 2.49 0.07
CA ASN A 86 11.79 3.53 1.08
C ASN A 86 13.28 3.76 1.34
N LYS A 87 13.76 4.96 0.96
CA LYS A 87 15.16 5.34 1.07
C LYS A 87 15.70 5.28 2.51
N ALA A 88 14.92 5.72 3.50
CA ALA A 88 15.37 5.73 4.90
C ALA A 88 15.58 4.31 5.44
N ILE A 89 14.67 3.39 5.10
CA ILE A 89 14.80 1.97 5.47
C ILE A 89 16.01 1.36 4.75
N PHE A 90 16.16 1.62 3.45
CA PHE A 90 17.27 1.10 2.65
C PHE A 90 18.62 1.61 3.14
N ASP A 91 18.77 2.92 3.36
CA ASP A 91 20.01 3.51 3.85
C ASP A 91 20.38 2.96 5.23
N GLN A 92 19.40 2.77 6.12
CA GLN A 92 19.65 2.21 7.45
C GLN A 92 20.02 0.72 7.39
N TRP A 93 19.41 -0.04 6.48
CA TRP A 93 19.82 -1.41 6.18
C TRP A 93 21.28 -1.48 5.70
N GLN A 94 21.69 -0.59 4.79
CA GLN A 94 23.08 -0.53 4.32
C GLN A 94 24.06 -0.27 5.47
N LYS A 95 23.76 0.72 6.34
CA LYS A 95 24.58 0.98 7.54
C LYS A 95 24.73 -0.24 8.43
N PHE A 96 23.63 -0.96 8.67
CA PHE A 96 23.67 -2.20 9.43
C PHE A 96 24.58 -3.25 8.77
N THR A 97 24.47 -3.46 7.46
CA THR A 97 25.28 -4.45 6.75
C THR A 97 26.76 -4.05 6.60
N GLU A 98 27.05 -2.75 6.64
CA GLU A 98 28.40 -2.19 6.52
C GLU A 98 29.05 -1.89 7.89
N ALA A 99 28.36 -2.21 8.99
CA ALA A 99 28.83 -1.93 10.34
C ALA A 99 30.19 -2.59 10.60
N LYS A 100 31.15 -1.79 11.09
CA LYS A 100 32.53 -2.24 11.30
C LYS A 100 32.78 -2.87 12.67
N SER A 101 31.80 -2.79 13.56
CA SER A 101 31.86 -3.34 14.90
C SER A 101 30.50 -3.86 15.33
N GLU A 102 30.49 -4.80 16.27
CA GLU A 102 29.26 -5.33 16.84
C GLU A 102 28.42 -4.25 17.52
N ALA A 103 29.06 -3.33 18.25
CA ALA A 103 28.36 -2.22 18.91
C ALA A 103 27.63 -1.33 17.89
N GLN A 104 28.28 -1.04 16.75
CA GLN A 104 27.67 -0.27 15.67
C GLN A 104 26.53 -1.06 15.01
N ALA A 105 26.74 -2.34 14.72
CA ALA A 105 25.71 -3.20 14.14
C ALA A 105 24.47 -3.27 15.06
N GLN A 106 24.67 -3.44 16.37
CA GLN A 106 23.58 -3.47 17.35
C GLN A 106 22.80 -2.16 17.39
N GLU A 107 23.47 -1.01 17.30
CA GLU A 107 22.81 0.29 17.24
C GLU A 107 22.02 0.45 15.94
N ASP A 108 22.64 0.11 14.81
CA ASP A 108 22.01 0.20 13.50
C ASP A 108 20.80 -0.73 13.36
N VAL A 109 20.81 -1.92 13.98
CA VAL A 109 19.64 -2.82 14.07
C VAL A 109 18.52 -2.18 14.86
N LYS A 110 18.78 -1.56 16.01
CA LYS A 110 17.74 -0.92 16.83
C LYS A 110 17.04 0.19 16.05
N ILE A 111 17.83 1.03 15.38
CA ILE A 111 17.31 2.12 14.53
C ILE A 111 16.50 1.54 13.38
N LEU A 112 16.98 0.46 12.72
CA LEU A 112 16.25 -0.19 11.65
C LEU A 112 14.90 -0.74 12.13
N LEU A 113 14.87 -1.44 13.27
CA LEU A 113 13.63 -1.98 13.84
C LEU A 113 12.65 -0.87 14.21
N ASP A 114 13.12 0.23 14.80
CA ASP A 114 12.29 1.39 15.11
C ASP A 114 11.70 2.00 13.82
N LEU A 115 12.50 2.16 12.77
CA LEU A 115 12.02 2.65 11.47
C LEU A 115 10.94 1.74 10.87
N LEU A 116 11.15 0.42 10.90
CA LEU A 116 10.21 -0.56 10.35
C LEU A 116 8.86 -0.50 11.08
N VAL A 117 8.87 -0.48 12.42
CA VAL A 117 7.64 -0.41 13.23
C VAL A 117 6.93 0.93 13.06
N ASN A 118 7.68 2.04 13.06
CA ASN A 118 7.10 3.37 12.91
C ASN A 118 6.45 3.58 11.53
N LYS A 119 6.99 2.97 10.47
CA LYS A 119 6.44 3.06 9.11
C LYS A 119 5.24 2.17 8.84
N ILE A 120 5.00 1.14 9.66
CA ILE A 120 3.76 0.36 9.61
C ILE A 120 2.61 1.13 10.30
N THR A 121 2.94 1.88 11.35
CA THR A 121 1.95 2.54 12.21
C THR A 121 1.52 3.93 11.71
N ARG A 122 2.36 4.61 10.93
CA ARG A 122 2.12 5.96 10.38
C ARG A 122 2.11 5.94 8.87
#